data_AF-A0A536HG00-F1
#
_entry.id   AF-A0A536HG00-F1
#
_cell.length_a   1.000
_cell.length_b   1.000
_cell.length_c   1.000
_cell.angle_alpha   90.00
_cell.angle_beta   90.00
_cell.angle_gamma   90.00
#
_symmetry.space_group_name_H-M   'P 1'
#
loop_
_entity.id
_entity.type
_entity.pdbx_description
1 polymer ?
#
loop_
_entity_poly.entity_id
_entity_poly.type
_entity_poly.pdbx_seq_one_letter_code
_entity_poly.pdbx_strand_id
1 'polypeptide(L)'
;MSVKIRLRRIGAKKHPFYRLVVADTRSPRDGKFIEILGTFDPMTDPVKLNIDQEKIKAWLQKGARPSDTARALLIDQGLLPKESAKKRPTKPPKAAAAPATTAAPAAAPATPVSQEA
;
A
#
# COMPACT_ATOMS: atom_id res chain seq x y z
N MET A 1 -7.20 13.79 -15.47
CA MET A 1 -8.12 13.57 -14.33
C MET A 1 -8.27 12.07 -14.20
N SER A 2 -8.18 11.50 -12.99
CA SER A 2 -8.23 10.04 -12.83
C SER A 2 -8.92 9.72 -11.52
N VAL A 3 -10.04 9.02 -11.66
CA VAL A 3 -10.89 8.59 -10.56
C VAL A 3 -10.32 7.30 -9.96
N LYS A 4 -10.13 7.30 -8.64
CA LYS A 4 -9.64 6.15 -7.88
C LYS A 4 -10.66 5.72 -6.83
N ILE A 5 -10.77 4.42 -6.64
CA ILE A 5 -11.47 3.83 -5.51
C ILE A 5 -10.45 3.63 -4.40
N ARG A 6 -10.65 4.31 -3.27
CA ARG A 6 -9.70 4.33 -2.14
C ARG A 6 -10.42 4.18 -0.81
N LEU A 7 -9.65 3.78 0.21
CA LEU A 7 -10.13 3.70 1.58
C LEU A 7 -9.92 5.04 2.27
N ARG A 8 -11.00 5.59 2.81
CA ARG A 8 -10.99 6.75 3.70
C ARG A 8 -11.01 6.26 5.13
N ARG A 9 -10.11 6.74 5.98
CA ARG A 9 -10.11 6.37 7.40
C ARG A 9 -11.07 7.29 8.15
N ILE A 10 -11.91 6.68 8.96
CA ILE A 10 -12.76 7.34 9.93
C ILE A 10 -12.65 6.55 11.24
N GLY A 11 -13.07 7.13 12.37
CA GLY A 11 -12.99 6.47 13.66
C GLY A 11 -11.91 7.03 14.57
N ALA A 12 -11.84 6.43 15.76
CA ALA A 12 -11.07 6.97 16.87
C ALA A 12 -9.62 6.47 16.88
N LYS A 13 -8.82 7.04 17.79
CA LYS A 13 -7.51 6.51 18.13
C LYS A 13 -7.68 5.04 18.57
N LYS A 14 -6.85 4.14 18.02
CA LYS A 14 -6.91 2.68 18.22
C LYS A 14 -8.16 1.95 17.68
N HIS A 15 -9.11 2.65 17.06
CA HIS A 15 -10.28 2.05 16.41
C HIS A 15 -10.41 2.57 14.96
N PRO A 16 -9.60 2.01 14.03
CA PRO A 16 -9.67 2.41 12.63
C PRO A 16 -10.90 1.81 11.95
N PHE A 17 -11.79 2.67 11.45
CA PHE A 17 -12.88 2.29 10.56
C PHE A 17 -12.58 2.83 9.16
N TYR A 18 -12.96 2.12 8.11
CA TYR A 18 -12.72 2.58 6.76
C TYR A 18 -14.00 2.66 5.95
N ARG A 19 -14.07 3.66 5.08
CA ARG A 19 -15.10 3.77 4.05
C ARG A 19 -14.46 3.57 2.69
N LEU A 20 -15.09 2.79 1.83
CA LEU A 20 -14.71 2.65 0.45
C LEU A 20 -15.33 3.80 -0.34
N VAL A 21 -14.49 4.63 -0.96
CA VAL A 21 -14.91 5.92 -1.52
C VAL A 21 -14.33 6.10 -2.92
N VAL A 22 -15.12 6.67 -3.82
CA VAL A 22 -14.69 7.12 -5.15
C VAL A 22 -14.27 8.59 -5.06
N ALA A 23 -13.03 8.88 -5.45
CA ALA A 23 -12.52 10.25 -5.47
C ALA A 23 -11.56 10.48 -6.63
N ASP A 24 -11.42 11.73 -7.07
CA ASP A 24 -10.32 12.10 -7.97
C ASP A 24 -8.98 12.01 -7.23
N THR A 25 -7.93 11.68 -7.97
CA THR A 25 -6.57 11.52 -7.44
C THR A 25 -6.03 12.79 -6.76
N ARG A 26 -6.45 13.98 -7.20
CA ARG A 26 -5.99 15.26 -6.61
C ARG A 26 -6.67 15.59 -5.29
N SER A 27 -7.82 14.98 -4.98
CA SER A 27 -8.53 15.26 -3.74
C SER A 27 -7.77 14.72 -2.52
N PRO A 28 -7.71 15.45 -1.40
CA PRO A 28 -7.10 14.97 -0.17
C PRO A 28 -7.83 13.72 0.35
N ARG A 29 -7.14 12.84 1.07
CA ARG A 29 -7.65 11.51 1.48
C ARG A 29 -9.02 11.56 2.16
N ASP A 30 -9.17 12.50 3.10
CA ASP A 30 -10.34 12.62 3.98
C ASP A 30 -11.29 13.76 3.58
N GLY A 31 -11.01 14.46 2.46
CA GLY A 31 -11.81 15.60 1.97
C GLY A 31 -12.82 15.23 0.89
N LYS A 32 -12.93 16.06 -0.17
CA LYS A 32 -13.98 15.93 -1.19
C LYS A 32 -13.93 14.60 -1.93
N PHE A 33 -15.07 13.91 -1.94
CA PHE A 33 -15.30 12.67 -2.68
C PHE A 33 -16.55 12.78 -3.53
N ILE A 34 -16.71 11.83 -4.47
CA ILE A 34 -17.85 11.77 -5.38
C ILE A 34 -18.96 10.94 -4.74
N GLU A 35 -18.64 9.70 -4.32
CA GLU A 35 -19.62 8.75 -3.76
C GLU A 35 -18.97 7.74 -2.81
N ILE A 36 -19.76 7.23 -1.86
CA ILE A 36 -19.39 6.15 -0.94
C ILE A 36 -19.94 4.84 -1.49
N LEU A 37 -19.06 3.84 -1.64
CA LEU A 37 -19.37 2.51 -2.18
C LEU A 37 -19.58 1.45 -1.10
N GLY A 38 -19.15 1.73 0.13
CA GLY A 38 -19.20 0.74 1.19
C GLY A 38 -18.39 1.10 2.44
N THR A 39 -18.37 0.15 3.37
CA THR A 39 -17.63 0.25 4.64
C THR A 39 -16.80 -1.00 4.89
N PHE A 40 -15.67 -0.81 5.54
CA PHE A 40 -14.73 -1.85 5.91
C PHE A 40 -14.32 -1.66 7.36
N ASP A 41 -14.66 -2.63 8.20
CA ASP A 41 -14.25 -2.69 9.60
C ASP A 41 -13.26 -3.85 9.82
N PRO A 42 -11.96 -3.56 10.07
CA PRO A 42 -10.96 -4.58 10.33
C PRO A 42 -10.89 -5.02 11.79
N MET A 43 -11.64 -4.40 12.71
CA MET A 43 -11.55 -4.67 14.15
C MET A 43 -12.57 -5.72 14.61
N THR A 44 -13.61 -5.96 13.82
CA THR A 44 -14.58 -7.03 14.08
C THR A 44 -14.08 -8.36 13.53
N ASP A 45 -14.21 -9.42 14.31
CA ASP A 45 -14.03 -10.81 13.87
C ASP A 45 -15.43 -11.46 13.87
N PRO A 46 -16.07 -11.69 12.70
CA PRO A 46 -15.57 -11.60 11.32
C PRO A 46 -15.51 -10.17 10.77
N VAL A 47 -14.57 -9.95 9.84
CA VAL A 47 -14.34 -8.65 9.17
C VAL A 47 -15.62 -8.20 8.47
N LYS A 48 -16.21 -7.10 8.93
CA LYS A 48 -17.47 -6.61 8.37
C LYS A 48 -17.18 -5.77 7.13
N LEU A 49 -17.37 -6.40 5.98
CA LEU A 49 -17.31 -5.76 4.67
C LEU A 49 -18.73 -5.56 4.13
N ASN A 50 -19.14 -4.30 3.97
CA ASN A 50 -20.39 -3.96 3.30
C ASN A 50 -20.05 -3.20 2.01
N ILE A 51 -20.45 -3.77 0.87
CA ILE A 51 -20.15 -3.24 -0.46
C ILE A 51 -21.43 -3.16 -1.30
N ASP A 52 -21.67 -1.99 -1.89
CA ASP A 52 -22.69 -1.77 -2.92
C ASP A 52 -22.18 -2.26 -4.28
N GLN A 53 -22.52 -3.50 -4.64
CA GLN A 53 -22.02 -4.14 -5.87
C GLN A 53 -22.40 -3.38 -7.15
N GLU A 54 -23.61 -2.82 -7.21
CA GLU A 54 -24.13 -2.13 -8.39
C GLU A 54 -23.34 -0.86 -8.71
N LYS A 55 -23.10 -0.02 -7.69
CA LYS A 55 -22.31 1.21 -7.82
C LYS A 55 -20.88 0.90 -8.24
N ILE A 56 -20.28 -0.13 -7.66
CA ILE A 56 -18.92 -0.54 -8.02
C ILE A 56 -18.83 -0.91 -9.48
N LYS A 57 -19.76 -1.74 -10.00
CA LYS A 57 -19.78 -2.11 -11.42
C LYS A 57 -19.88 -0.88 -12.32
N ALA A 58 -20.76 0.07 -11.98
CA ALA A 58 -20.88 1.32 -12.73
C ALA A 58 -19.58 2.14 -12.75
N TRP A 59 -18.88 2.22 -11.62
CA TRP A 59 -17.60 2.94 -11.53
C TRP A 59 -16.44 2.21 -12.21
N LEU A 60 -16.44 0.88 -12.20
CA LEU A 60 -15.47 0.08 -12.98
C LEU A 60 -15.66 0.29 -14.48
N GLN A 61 -16.91 0.33 -14.97
CA GLN A 61 -17.21 0.62 -16.38
C GLN A 61 -16.78 2.04 -16.78
N LYS A 62 -16.90 3.02 -15.87
CA LYS A 62 -16.39 4.39 -16.05
C LYS A 62 -14.86 4.50 -16.02
N GLY A 63 -14.14 3.39 -15.77
CA GLY A 63 -12.67 3.37 -15.75
C GLY A 63 -12.05 3.79 -14.42
N ALA A 64 -12.79 3.71 -13.30
CA ALA A 64 -12.22 3.99 -11.99
C ALA A 64 -11.15 2.94 -11.63
N ARG A 65 -9.97 3.39 -11.18
CA ARG A 65 -8.88 2.50 -10.75
C ARG A 65 -8.98 2.17 -9.25
N PRO A 66 -9.13 0.90 -8.85
CA PRO A 66 -9.10 0.54 -7.43
C PRO A 66 -7.67 0.55 -6.87
N SER A 67 -7.54 0.94 -5.60
CA SER A 67 -6.31 0.76 -4.82
C SER A 67 -6.07 -0.71 -4.48
N ASP A 68 -4.85 -1.07 -4.06
CA ASP A 68 -4.45 -2.45 -3.77
C ASP A 68 -5.41 -3.18 -2.79
N THR A 69 -5.64 -2.59 -1.62
CA THR A 69 -6.58 -3.15 -0.63
C THR A 69 -8.02 -3.16 -1.14
N ALA A 70 -8.46 -2.12 -1.86
CA ALA A 70 -9.80 -2.10 -2.44
C ALA A 70 -9.97 -3.25 -3.45
N ARG A 71 -8.94 -3.51 -4.27
CA ARG A 71 -8.93 -4.64 -5.20
C ARG A 71 -9.03 -5.97 -4.47
N ALA A 72 -8.33 -6.15 -3.36
CA ALA A 72 -8.44 -7.36 -2.53
C ALA A 72 -9.88 -7.56 -2.01
N LEU A 73 -10.53 -6.50 -1.54
CA LEU A 73 -11.93 -6.54 -1.08
C LEU A 73 -12.91 -6.85 -2.24
N LEU A 74 -12.68 -6.31 -3.43
CA LEU A 74 -13.50 -6.62 -4.61
C LEU A 74 -13.33 -8.08 -5.08
N ILE A 75 -12.14 -8.65 -4.93
CA ILE A 75 -11.86 -10.07 -5.24
C ILE A 75 -12.56 -10.99 -4.23
N ASP A 76 -12.51 -10.64 -2.94
CA ASP A 76 -13.20 -11.38 -1.87
C ASP A 76 -14.72 -11.47 -2.13
N GLN A 77 -15.31 -10.36 -2.57
CA GLN A 77 -16.73 -10.29 -2.93
C GLN A 77 -17.08 -10.90 -4.31
N GLY A 78 -16.10 -11.44 -5.04
CA GLY A 78 -16.32 -12.09 -6.34
C GLY A 78 -16.67 -11.14 -7.50
N LEU A 79 -16.47 -9.81 -7.34
CA LEU A 79 -16.77 -8.82 -8.39
C LEU A 79 -15.68 -8.71 -9.46
N LEU A 80 -14.50 -9.23 -9.18
CA LEU A 80 -13.40 -9.36 -10.14
C LEU A 80 -12.99 -10.83 -10.22
N PRO A 81 -12.80 -11.40 -11.42
CA PRO A 81 -12.14 -12.70 -11.52
C PRO A 81 -10.75 -12.61 -10.89
N LYS A 82 -10.31 -13.70 -10.23
CA LYS A 82 -8.93 -13.91 -9.75
C LYS A 82 -7.94 -14.03 -10.92
N GLU A 83 -8.07 -13.23 -11.96
CA GLU A 83 -7.22 -13.28 -13.13
C GLU A 83 -5.97 -12.43 -12.90
N SER A 84 -5.12 -12.90 -11.98
CA SER A 84 -3.68 -12.64 -11.93
C SER A 84 -2.99 -13.59 -10.93
N ALA A 85 -3.45 -14.83 -10.80
CA ALA A 85 -2.60 -15.93 -10.37
C ALA A 85 -1.68 -16.40 -11.53
N LYS A 86 -1.14 -15.48 -12.32
CA LYS A 86 -0.09 -15.75 -13.30
C LYS A 86 1.23 -15.24 -12.70
N LYS A 87 1.90 -16.15 -12.00
CA LYS A 87 3.35 -16.27 -11.83
C LYS A 87 4.12 -14.93 -11.81
N ARG A 88 4.29 -14.36 -10.62
CA ARG A 88 5.58 -13.74 -10.32
C ARG A 88 6.45 -14.84 -9.71
N PRO A 89 7.51 -15.31 -10.39
CA PRO A 89 8.54 -16.05 -9.69
C PRO A 89 9.03 -15.17 -8.54
N THR A 90 9.19 -15.80 -7.38
CA THR A 90 9.98 -15.34 -6.25
C THR A 90 11.22 -14.61 -6.75
N LYS A 91 11.22 -13.28 -6.66
CA LYS A 91 12.48 -12.54 -6.63
C LYS A 91 12.97 -12.65 -5.19
N PRO A 92 14.09 -13.35 -4.93
CA PRO A 92 14.64 -13.47 -3.59
C PRO A 92 14.96 -12.08 -3.02
N PRO A 93 14.93 -11.92 -1.69
CA PRO A 93 15.31 -10.68 -1.05
C PRO A 93 16.75 -10.34 -1.46
N LYS A 94 16.97 -9.13 -1.99
CA LYS A 94 18.31 -8.58 -2.12
C LYS A 94 18.80 -8.24 -0.71
N ALA A 95 19.33 -9.26 -0.02
CA ALA A 95 20.39 -9.08 0.95
C ALA A 95 21.65 -8.73 0.14
N ALA A 96 22.00 -7.45 0.07
CA ALA A 96 23.35 -6.92 -0.21
C ALA A 96 23.26 -5.41 -0.45
N ALA A 97 23.24 -4.62 0.63
CA ALA A 97 23.63 -3.20 0.62
C ALA A 97 24.07 -2.78 2.03
N ALA A 98 25.09 -3.49 2.52
CA ALA A 98 26.06 -3.19 3.59
C ALA A 98 26.61 -4.55 4.03
N PRO A 99 27.93 -4.84 4.06
CA PRO A 99 29.07 -3.93 4.24
C PRO A 99 30.25 -4.21 3.26
N ALA A 100 31.40 -3.55 3.50
CA ALA A 100 32.75 -3.77 2.93
C ALA A 100 33.11 -3.07 1.59
N THR A 101 33.56 -1.82 1.72
CA THR A 101 34.72 -1.34 0.94
C THR A 101 35.87 -1.17 1.93
N THR A 102 36.70 -2.20 2.02
CA THR A 102 38.08 -2.11 2.49
C THR A 102 38.97 -2.24 1.26
N ALA A 103 40.08 -1.51 1.28
CA ALA A 103 41.25 -1.59 0.40
C ALA A 103 41.20 -0.78 -0.91
N ALA A 104 41.48 0.52 -0.79
CA ALA A 104 42.43 1.17 -1.68
C ALA A 104 43.74 1.39 -0.88
N PRO A 105 44.85 0.72 -1.22
CA PRO A 105 46.14 0.91 -0.56
C PRO A 105 46.83 2.14 -1.16
N ALA A 106 47.18 3.10 -0.33
CA ALA A 106 48.08 4.18 -0.72
C ALA A 106 48.92 4.62 0.48
N ALA A 107 50.21 4.32 0.36
CA ALA A 107 51.34 5.07 0.88
C ALA A 107 51.48 5.28 2.40
N ALA A 108 52.49 4.58 2.94
CA ALA A 108 53.32 4.92 4.10
C ALA A 108 53.92 6.35 4.02
N PRO A 109 54.75 6.83 4.99
CA PRO A 109 55.00 6.41 6.38
C PRO A 109 54.96 7.59 7.38
N ALA A 110 54.70 7.34 8.67
CA ALA A 110 55.24 8.18 9.76
C ALA A 110 55.24 7.41 11.09
N THR A 111 56.44 7.09 11.55
CA THR A 111 56.83 6.66 12.90
C THR A 111 57.93 7.66 13.31
N PRO A 112 58.26 7.92 14.59
CA PRO A 112 57.74 7.42 15.88
C PRO A 112 57.41 8.57 16.86
N VAL A 113 57.11 8.23 18.13
CA VAL A 113 57.60 8.86 19.40
C VAL A 113 56.55 8.49 20.47
N SER A 114 56.73 7.34 21.13
CA SER A 114 57.43 7.14 22.41
C SER A 114 56.49 7.28 23.61
N GLN A 115 56.37 6.16 24.32
CA GLN A 115 55.75 6.00 25.63
C GLN A 115 56.43 6.90 26.66
N GLU A 116 55.61 7.57 27.49
CA GLU A 116 56.05 8.16 28.75
C GLU A 116 55.72 7.17 29.87
N ALA A 117 56.76 6.86 30.63
CA ALA A 117 56.75 6.29 31.97
C ALA A 117 57.33 7.35 32.91
#